data_AF-A0AAU3N401-F1
#
_entry.id   AF-A0AAU3N401-F1
#
_cell.length_a   1.000
_cell.length_b   1.000
_cell.length_c   1.000
_cell.angle_alpha   90.00
_cell.angle_beta   90.00
_cell.angle_gamma   90.00
#
_symmetry.space_group_name_H-M   'P 1'
#
loop_
_entity.id
_entity.type
_entity.pdbx_description
1 polymer ?
#
loop_
_entity_poly.entity_id
_entity_poly.type
_entity_poly.pdbx_seq_one_letter_code
_entity_poly.pdbx_strand_id
1 'polypeptide(L)'
;MTAVLDPTAESAPFQGVLDPISCDARDFGAYARTGGWAFALKVARSVRPGGQSAGETPKVSAKEFAERAGCSPERVMRYYKAWDRAADDGLVPHFEVLVPGEDIELPDAEVWQTYFLSRSSASSERGTAISQAAEAEGIRPTKALEVAENPTALRAAILADPSTAQAARAALLDRVKEDPALQAELARDIARTDELKKAVATETRAADRIGYVRQIVEKGQIRTPAGQTLDAPAELRSEAERHLSLLDELDEGEDTGEWATEAYDTMKNLVVETVEADPELRVQERRTKFYNSLQRATKVFEELTFDDADDIYEDDMVQRLEELQQAIGSCITALRSAAPRQ
;
A
#
# COMPACT_ATOMS: atom_id res chain seq x y z
N MET A 1 42.59 -31.29 -80.46
CA MET A 1 41.17 -31.68 -80.36
C MET A 1 41.05 -32.60 -79.15
N THR A 2 40.66 -32.12 -77.95
CA THR A 2 39.28 -32.08 -77.39
C THR A 2 38.58 -33.45 -77.44
N ALA A 3 37.98 -34.03 -76.40
CA ALA A 3 37.59 -33.66 -75.01
C ALA A 3 37.54 -34.99 -74.18
N VAL A 4 38.06 -35.11 -72.95
CA VAL A 4 37.47 -34.80 -71.62
C VAL A 4 36.02 -35.26 -71.42
N LEU A 5 35.81 -36.22 -70.51
CA LEU A 5 34.71 -36.27 -69.53
C LEU A 5 35.14 -37.08 -68.29
N ASP A 6 34.87 -36.49 -67.12
CA ASP A 6 35.29 -36.80 -65.75
C ASP A 6 34.79 -38.15 -65.19
N PRO A 7 35.56 -38.83 -64.31
CA PRO A 7 35.08 -39.94 -63.49
C PRO A 7 34.68 -39.44 -62.09
N THR A 8 33.40 -39.13 -61.89
CA THR A 8 32.83 -38.93 -60.55
C THR A 8 31.57 -39.75 -60.38
N ALA A 9 31.68 -40.89 -59.72
CA ALA A 9 30.58 -41.53 -59.00
C ALA A 9 31.13 -42.63 -58.06
N GLU A 10 31.90 -42.24 -57.05
CA GLU A 10 32.17 -43.13 -55.91
C GLU A 10 32.12 -42.32 -54.62
N SER A 11 30.90 -42.18 -54.08
CA SER A 11 30.68 -41.82 -52.68
C SER A 11 29.22 -42.10 -52.30
N ALA A 12 28.87 -43.39 -52.20
CA ALA A 12 27.84 -43.77 -51.26
C ALA A 12 28.52 -43.97 -49.90
N PRO A 13 28.05 -43.29 -48.85
CA PRO A 13 27.92 -43.99 -47.59
C PRO A 13 26.51 -43.85 -46.98
N PHE A 14 26.00 -45.02 -46.63
CA PHE A 14 25.34 -45.36 -45.36
C PHE A 14 24.04 -44.66 -44.93
N GLN A 15 22.95 -45.44 -45.06
CA GLN A 15 22.03 -45.87 -43.99
C GLN A 15 21.44 -44.83 -43.03
N GLY A 16 20.10 -44.77 -43.02
CA GLY A 16 19.28 -43.99 -42.09
C GLY A 16 19.42 -44.42 -40.63
N VAL A 17 20.40 -43.83 -39.94
CA VAL A 17 20.39 -43.68 -38.48
C VAL A 17 19.85 -42.29 -38.20
N LEU A 18 18.71 -42.19 -37.53
CA LEU A 18 18.18 -40.90 -37.09
C LEU A 18 19.19 -40.25 -36.13
N ASP A 19 19.52 -38.99 -36.38
CA ASP A 19 20.36 -38.14 -35.53
C ASP A 19 19.95 -38.26 -34.04
N PRO A 20 20.89 -38.54 -33.10
CA PRO A 20 20.57 -38.76 -31.68
C PRO A 20 19.72 -37.65 -31.06
N ILE A 21 19.97 -36.40 -31.44
CA ILE A 21 19.21 -35.23 -30.97
C ILE A 21 17.76 -35.29 -31.45
N SER A 22 17.55 -35.74 -32.68
CA SER A 22 16.22 -35.90 -33.27
C SER A 22 15.44 -37.05 -32.63
N CYS A 23 16.12 -38.11 -32.18
CA CYS A 23 15.52 -39.16 -31.37
C CYS A 23 15.10 -38.64 -29.98
N ASP A 24 15.99 -37.91 -29.31
CA ASP A 24 15.70 -37.31 -28.02
C ASP A 24 14.55 -36.31 -28.05
N ALA A 25 14.52 -35.45 -29.07
CA ALA A 25 13.47 -34.47 -29.25
C ALA A 25 12.11 -35.15 -29.50
N ARG A 26 12.09 -36.19 -30.34
CA ARG A 26 10.86 -36.96 -30.61
C ARG A 26 10.33 -37.62 -29.34
N ASP A 27 11.20 -38.25 -28.57
CA ASP A 27 10.79 -38.90 -27.32
C ASP A 27 10.36 -37.89 -26.26
N PHE A 28 11.06 -36.76 -26.15
CA PHE A 28 10.70 -35.67 -25.23
C PHE A 28 9.32 -35.07 -25.58
N GLY A 29 9.00 -35.00 -26.88
CA GLY A 29 7.72 -34.52 -27.40
C GLY A 29 6.56 -35.50 -27.24
N ALA A 30 6.81 -36.81 -27.43
CA ALA A 30 5.78 -37.85 -27.43
C ALA A 30 5.05 -38.00 -26.09
N TYR A 31 5.70 -37.66 -24.97
CA TYR A 31 5.13 -37.80 -23.63
C TYR A 31 4.67 -36.44 -23.07
N ALA A 32 3.35 -36.30 -22.91
CA ALA A 32 2.72 -35.03 -22.51
C ALA A 32 2.68 -34.79 -20.98
N ARG A 33 2.92 -35.80 -20.14
CA ARG A 33 2.89 -35.66 -18.66
C ARG A 33 4.22 -36.08 -18.04
N THR A 34 4.85 -35.10 -17.39
CA THR A 34 6.00 -35.20 -16.45
C THR A 34 6.99 -36.32 -16.72
N GLY A 35 8.05 -36.00 -17.47
CA GLY A 35 9.26 -36.80 -17.43
C GLY A 35 10.09 -36.49 -16.19
N GLY A 36 10.81 -37.48 -15.69
CA GLY A 36 11.78 -37.33 -14.60
C GLY A 36 13.17 -36.97 -15.12
N TRP A 37 14.19 -37.45 -14.40
CA TRP A 37 15.59 -37.40 -14.79
C TRP A 37 15.87 -37.78 -16.25
N ALA A 38 15.16 -38.77 -16.80
CA ALA A 38 15.33 -39.20 -18.18
C ALA A 38 15.05 -38.09 -19.22
N PHE A 39 14.09 -37.19 -18.96
CA PHE A 39 13.80 -36.08 -19.88
C PHE A 39 14.80 -34.96 -19.71
N ALA A 40 15.24 -34.76 -18.47
CA ALA A 40 16.30 -33.82 -18.15
C ALA A 40 17.63 -34.22 -18.81
N LEU A 41 17.97 -35.51 -18.82
CA LEU A 41 19.14 -36.05 -19.52
C LEU A 41 19.05 -35.80 -21.03
N LYS A 42 17.89 -36.07 -21.65
CA LYS A 42 17.66 -35.79 -23.09
C LYS A 42 17.90 -34.33 -23.41
N VAL A 43 17.44 -33.41 -22.56
CA VAL A 43 17.71 -31.98 -22.71
C VAL A 43 19.18 -31.67 -22.47
N ALA A 44 19.80 -32.16 -21.40
CA ALA A 44 21.18 -31.87 -21.04
C ALA A 44 22.20 -32.38 -22.08
N ARG A 45 21.96 -33.55 -22.69
CA ARG A 45 22.85 -34.13 -23.71
C ARG A 45 22.63 -33.54 -25.10
N SER A 46 21.45 -32.99 -25.38
CA SER A 46 21.09 -32.50 -26.73
C SER A 46 21.03 -30.97 -26.86
N VAL A 47 20.91 -30.22 -25.77
CA VAL A 47 20.66 -28.76 -25.79
C VAL A 47 21.84 -27.97 -25.24
N ARG A 48 22.20 -26.90 -25.94
CA ARG A 48 23.08 -25.83 -25.45
C ARG A 48 22.28 -24.54 -25.23
N PRO A 49 22.14 -24.05 -23.99
CA PRO A 49 21.49 -22.78 -23.74
C PRO A 49 22.41 -21.63 -24.14
N GLY A 50 21.84 -20.60 -24.79
CA GLY A 50 22.57 -19.38 -25.10
C GLY A 50 23.16 -19.33 -26.51
N GLY A 51 22.33 -19.45 -27.54
CA GLY A 51 22.44 -18.77 -28.85
C GLY A 51 23.76 -18.78 -29.65
N GLN A 52 24.80 -19.50 -29.24
CA GLN A 52 26.07 -19.59 -29.96
C GLN A 52 25.92 -20.47 -31.20
N SER A 53 26.63 -20.09 -32.26
CA SER A 53 26.61 -20.71 -33.59
C SER A 53 26.90 -22.21 -33.53
N ALA A 54 26.21 -22.98 -34.38
CA ALA A 54 26.22 -24.45 -34.47
C ALA A 54 27.56 -25.09 -34.93
N GLY A 55 28.72 -24.49 -34.62
CA GLY A 55 30.03 -24.91 -35.16
C GLY A 55 30.98 -25.59 -34.17
N GLU A 56 30.82 -25.40 -32.86
CA GLU A 56 31.81 -25.86 -31.86
C GLU A 56 31.33 -27.03 -30.99
N THR A 57 30.02 -27.32 -30.97
CA THR A 57 29.46 -28.44 -30.21
C THR A 57 28.43 -29.21 -31.02
N PRO A 58 28.32 -30.54 -30.83
CA PRO A 58 27.32 -31.36 -31.52
C PRO A 58 25.88 -31.10 -31.05
N LYS A 59 25.63 -30.19 -30.10
CA LYS A 59 24.33 -29.87 -29.49
C LYS A 59 23.57 -28.77 -30.26
N VAL A 60 22.25 -28.76 -30.12
CA VAL A 60 21.36 -27.76 -30.74
C VAL A 60 20.89 -26.71 -29.75
N SER A 61 20.33 -25.60 -30.26
CA SER A 61 19.70 -24.59 -29.40
C SER A 61 18.41 -25.11 -28.76
N ALA A 62 18.01 -24.53 -27.62
CA ALA A 62 16.75 -24.88 -26.96
C ALA A 62 15.52 -24.63 -27.86
N LYS A 63 15.58 -23.61 -28.73
CA LYS A 63 14.52 -23.30 -29.70
C LYS A 63 14.40 -24.40 -30.74
N GLU A 64 15.51 -24.81 -31.32
CA GLU A 64 15.57 -25.87 -32.33
C GLU A 64 15.14 -27.24 -31.76
N PHE A 65 15.58 -27.57 -30.54
CA PHE A 65 15.14 -28.79 -29.86
C PHE A 65 13.63 -28.78 -29.60
N ALA A 66 13.08 -27.64 -29.16
CA ALA A 66 11.65 -27.48 -28.91
C ALA A 66 10.80 -27.61 -30.19
N GLU A 67 11.28 -27.05 -31.31
CA GLU A 67 10.67 -27.19 -32.63
C GLU A 67 10.64 -28.67 -33.07
N ARG A 68 11.77 -29.39 -32.96
CA ARG A 68 11.85 -30.83 -33.26
C ARG A 68 10.96 -31.69 -32.34
N ALA A 69 10.76 -31.25 -31.09
CA ALA A 69 9.93 -31.94 -30.10
C ALA A 69 8.45 -31.53 -30.13
N GLY A 70 8.04 -30.55 -30.93
CA GLY A 70 6.68 -30.04 -30.96
C GLY A 70 6.21 -29.42 -29.63
N CYS A 71 7.11 -28.75 -28.90
CA CYS A 71 6.79 -28.12 -27.60
C CYS A 71 7.36 -26.70 -27.47
N SER A 72 7.12 -26.03 -26.33
CA SER A 72 7.67 -24.68 -26.11
C SER A 72 9.14 -24.71 -25.65
N PRO A 73 9.99 -23.74 -26.08
CA PRO A 73 11.35 -23.61 -25.57
C PRO A 73 11.42 -23.45 -24.04
N GLU A 74 10.39 -22.84 -23.44
CA GLU A 74 10.25 -22.70 -21.99
C GLU A 74 10.12 -24.05 -21.28
N ARG A 75 9.42 -25.02 -21.89
CA ARG A 75 9.33 -26.38 -21.37
C ARG A 75 10.71 -27.02 -21.36
N VAL A 76 11.47 -26.94 -22.46
CA VAL A 76 12.85 -27.46 -22.57
C VAL A 76 13.74 -26.83 -21.50
N MET A 77 13.71 -25.50 -21.38
CA MET A 77 14.53 -24.76 -20.42
C MET A 77 14.22 -25.08 -18.96
N ARG A 78 13.00 -25.54 -18.64
CA ARG A 78 12.65 -25.98 -17.27
C ARG A 78 13.41 -27.23 -16.87
N TYR A 79 13.49 -28.21 -17.77
CA TYR A 79 14.26 -29.44 -17.55
C TYR A 79 15.77 -29.15 -17.50
N TYR A 80 16.26 -28.26 -18.37
CA TYR A 80 17.65 -27.79 -18.31
C TYR A 80 17.99 -27.20 -16.95
N LYS A 81 17.19 -26.24 -16.45
CA LYS A 81 17.45 -25.58 -15.16
C LYS A 81 17.40 -26.52 -13.97
N ALA A 82 16.55 -27.54 -14.02
CA ALA A 82 16.51 -28.57 -12.98
C ALA A 82 17.78 -29.45 -13.00
N TRP A 83 18.26 -29.80 -14.20
CA TRP A 83 19.52 -30.54 -14.36
C TRP A 83 20.73 -29.73 -13.88
N ASP A 84 20.79 -28.45 -14.25
CA ASP A 84 21.88 -27.53 -13.91
C ASP A 84 22.08 -27.42 -12.38
N ARG A 85 20.98 -27.22 -11.65
CA ARG A 85 20.99 -27.20 -10.17
C ARG A 85 21.46 -28.52 -9.56
N ALA A 86 21.03 -29.65 -10.13
CA ALA A 86 21.47 -30.95 -9.66
C ALA A 86 22.95 -31.20 -9.97
N ALA A 87 23.47 -30.63 -11.05
CA ALA A 87 24.88 -30.69 -11.39
C ALA A 87 25.74 -29.84 -10.45
N ASP A 88 25.27 -28.65 -10.07
CA ASP A 88 25.93 -27.80 -9.07
C ASP A 88 26.05 -28.51 -7.70
N ASP A 89 25.06 -29.33 -7.34
CA ASP A 89 25.08 -30.17 -6.13
C ASP A 89 25.90 -31.46 -6.29
N GLY A 90 26.50 -31.69 -7.46
CA GLY A 90 27.33 -32.86 -7.76
C GLY A 90 26.56 -34.17 -7.94
N LEU A 91 25.23 -34.12 -8.10
CA LEU A 91 24.39 -35.32 -8.28
C LEU A 91 24.39 -35.86 -9.70
N VAL A 92 24.58 -34.99 -10.69
CA VAL A 92 24.67 -35.36 -12.11
C VAL A 92 25.81 -34.60 -12.78
N PRO A 93 26.34 -35.07 -13.92
CA PRO A 93 27.36 -34.33 -14.66
C PRO A 93 26.84 -32.99 -15.18
N HIS A 94 27.71 -31.98 -15.22
CA HIS A 94 27.42 -30.73 -15.93
C HIS A 94 27.16 -31.00 -17.41
N PHE A 95 26.27 -30.21 -18.01
CA PHE A 95 25.85 -30.42 -19.38
C PHE A 95 27.03 -30.33 -20.38
N GLU A 96 28.09 -29.57 -20.11
CA GLU A 96 29.23 -29.42 -21.03
C GLU A 96 29.98 -30.74 -21.29
N VAL A 97 29.93 -31.67 -20.32
CA VAL A 97 30.61 -32.96 -20.40
C VAL A 97 29.79 -33.99 -21.19
N LEU A 98 28.47 -33.82 -21.25
CA LEU A 98 27.56 -34.77 -21.89
C LEU A 98 27.55 -34.63 -23.42
N VAL A 99 27.53 -35.74 -24.14
CA VAL A 99 27.45 -35.80 -25.60
C VAL A 99 26.09 -36.32 -26.06
N PRO A 100 25.50 -35.84 -27.19
CA PRO A 100 24.25 -36.39 -27.70
C PRO A 100 24.27 -37.91 -27.85
N GLY A 101 23.25 -38.58 -27.31
CA GLY A 101 23.14 -40.05 -27.31
C GLY A 101 23.84 -40.77 -26.16
N GLU A 102 24.56 -40.05 -25.28
CA GLU A 102 25.16 -40.62 -24.09
C GLU A 102 24.10 -40.96 -23.02
N ASP A 103 24.13 -42.19 -22.52
CA ASP A 103 23.33 -42.64 -21.38
C ASP A 103 24.20 -42.67 -20.12
N ILE A 104 23.67 -42.15 -19.02
CA ILE A 104 24.35 -42.14 -17.72
C ILE A 104 23.47 -42.79 -16.66
N GLU A 105 24.07 -43.19 -15.55
CA GLU A 105 23.32 -43.61 -14.38
C GLU A 105 22.60 -42.41 -13.77
N LEU A 106 21.28 -42.51 -13.67
CA LEU A 106 20.43 -41.44 -13.16
C LEU A 106 20.21 -41.60 -11.66
N PRO A 107 20.14 -40.50 -10.89
CA PRO A 107 19.78 -40.55 -9.48
C PRO A 107 18.37 -41.12 -9.27
N ASP A 108 18.05 -41.40 -8.00
CA ASP A 108 16.71 -41.83 -7.60
C ASP A 108 15.63 -40.85 -8.11
N ALA A 109 14.57 -41.41 -8.68
CA ALA A 109 13.43 -40.69 -9.23
C ALA A 109 12.72 -39.83 -8.16
N GLU A 110 12.76 -40.20 -6.88
CA GLU A 110 12.17 -39.41 -5.80
C GLU A 110 12.85 -38.04 -5.62
N VAL A 111 14.14 -37.95 -5.92
CA VAL A 111 14.95 -36.73 -5.77
C VAL A 111 14.61 -35.69 -6.84
N TRP A 112 14.07 -36.10 -7.98
CA TRP A 112 13.77 -35.23 -9.11
C TRP A 112 12.86 -34.05 -8.76
N GLN A 113 11.86 -34.28 -7.89
CA GLN A 113 10.87 -33.26 -7.51
C GLN A 113 11.51 -32.08 -6.76
N THR A 114 12.63 -32.29 -6.07
CA THR A 114 13.39 -31.24 -5.36
C THR A 114 13.98 -30.23 -6.35
N TYR A 115 14.41 -30.69 -7.52
CA TYR A 115 15.10 -29.88 -8.52
C TYR A 115 14.15 -29.29 -9.56
N PHE A 116 13.11 -30.04 -9.92
CA PHE A 116 12.10 -29.65 -10.90
C PHE A 116 11.01 -28.76 -10.31
N LEU A 117 11.42 -27.69 -9.62
CA LEU A 117 10.50 -26.71 -9.04
C LEU A 117 10.20 -25.57 -10.01
N SER A 118 8.90 -25.35 -10.24
CA SER A 118 8.33 -24.18 -10.91
C SER A 118 8.67 -22.92 -10.11
N ARG A 119 9.48 -22.01 -10.68
CA ARG A 119 9.78 -20.62 -10.22
C ARG A 119 9.97 -20.48 -8.69
N SER A 120 11.21 -20.39 -8.21
CA SER A 120 11.42 -19.91 -6.82
C SER A 120 11.92 -18.46 -6.83
N SER A 121 11.00 -17.51 -6.63
CA SER A 121 11.35 -16.18 -6.10
C SER A 121 11.95 -16.25 -4.68
N ALA A 122 11.87 -17.41 -4.03
CA ALA A 122 12.38 -17.72 -2.69
C ALA A 122 13.85 -17.34 -2.46
N SER A 123 14.69 -17.37 -3.50
CA SER A 123 16.12 -17.05 -3.40
C SER A 123 16.44 -15.56 -3.61
N SER A 124 15.44 -14.72 -3.91
CA SER A 124 15.63 -13.27 -4.01
C SER A 124 15.57 -12.62 -2.63
N GLU A 125 16.20 -11.46 -2.44
CA GLU A 125 16.09 -10.67 -1.20
C GLU A 125 14.63 -10.40 -0.79
N ARG A 126 13.77 -10.20 -1.79
CA ARG A 126 12.32 -10.07 -1.58
C ARG A 126 11.71 -11.39 -1.09
N GLY A 127 12.09 -12.52 -1.68
CA GLY A 127 11.57 -13.83 -1.31
C GLY A 127 12.04 -14.30 0.07
N THR A 128 13.28 -13.96 0.46
CA THR A 128 13.80 -14.25 1.80
C THR A 128 13.07 -13.42 2.86
N ALA A 129 12.84 -12.13 2.62
CA ALA A 129 12.07 -11.28 3.52
C ALA A 129 10.62 -11.77 3.69
N ILE A 130 9.96 -12.17 2.60
CA ILE A 130 8.59 -12.74 2.64
C ILE A 130 8.57 -14.06 3.42
N SER A 131 9.58 -14.91 3.23
CA SER A 131 9.67 -16.21 3.92
C SER A 131 9.88 -16.03 5.42
N GLN A 132 10.77 -15.11 5.83
CA GLN A 132 11.01 -14.78 7.24
C GLN A 132 9.76 -14.22 7.91
N ALA A 133 9.05 -13.30 7.24
CA ALA A 133 7.78 -12.76 7.75
C ALA A 133 6.72 -13.86 7.90
N ALA A 134 6.63 -14.79 6.94
CA ALA A 134 5.71 -15.91 7.03
C ALA A 134 6.03 -16.84 8.21
N GLU A 135 7.30 -17.14 8.45
CA GLU A 135 7.75 -17.97 9.57
C GLU A 135 7.45 -17.33 10.93
N ALA A 136 7.64 -16.01 11.06
CA ALA A 136 7.30 -15.27 12.28
C ALA A 136 5.80 -15.38 12.63
N GLU A 137 4.95 -15.44 11.61
CA GLU A 137 3.48 -15.62 11.73
C GLU A 137 3.05 -17.10 11.78
N GLY A 138 4.00 -18.05 11.77
CA GLY A 138 3.70 -19.49 11.77
C GLY A 138 3.09 -20.02 10.47
N ILE A 139 3.21 -19.27 9.38
CA ILE A 139 2.71 -19.61 8.04
C ILE A 139 3.81 -20.31 7.25
N ARG A 140 3.42 -21.28 6.41
CA ARG A 140 4.38 -21.94 5.50
C ARG A 140 4.93 -20.93 4.48
N PRO A 141 6.26 -20.74 4.36
CA PRO A 141 6.88 -19.79 3.42
C PRO A 141 6.40 -19.93 1.98
N THR A 142 6.19 -21.16 1.51
CA THR A 142 5.71 -21.44 0.16
C THR A 142 4.34 -20.81 -0.12
N LYS A 143 3.45 -20.75 0.87
CA LYS A 143 2.12 -20.15 0.73
C LYS A 143 2.20 -18.63 0.64
N ALA A 144 3.06 -17.99 1.43
CA ALA A 144 3.27 -16.55 1.35
C ALA A 144 3.90 -16.14 0.01
N LEU A 145 4.86 -16.92 -0.49
CA LEU A 145 5.47 -16.71 -1.80
C LEU A 145 4.45 -16.89 -2.94
N GLU A 146 3.61 -17.93 -2.89
CA GLU A 146 2.52 -18.13 -3.87
C GLU A 146 1.58 -16.92 -3.96
N VAL A 147 1.20 -16.34 -2.80
CA VAL A 147 0.36 -15.13 -2.75
C VAL A 147 1.10 -13.93 -3.34
N ALA A 148 2.37 -13.74 -2.96
CA ALA A 148 3.20 -12.63 -3.43
C ALA A 148 3.48 -12.68 -4.95
N GLU A 149 3.56 -13.88 -5.53
CA GLU A 149 3.74 -14.09 -6.97
C GLU A 149 2.46 -13.83 -7.78
N ASN A 150 1.28 -13.81 -7.14
CA ASN A 150 -0.03 -13.68 -7.78
C ASN A 150 -0.85 -12.49 -7.24
N PRO A 151 -0.41 -11.23 -7.45
CA PRO A 151 -1.08 -10.06 -6.90
C PRO A 151 -2.51 -9.86 -7.42
N THR A 152 -2.83 -10.35 -8.63
CA THR A 152 -4.19 -10.32 -9.18
C THR A 152 -5.13 -11.25 -8.43
N ALA A 153 -4.65 -12.43 -8.00
CA ALA A 153 -5.41 -13.37 -7.19
C ALA A 153 -5.66 -12.80 -5.79
N LEU A 154 -4.64 -12.17 -5.18
CA LEU A 154 -4.79 -11.46 -3.91
C LEU A 154 -5.83 -10.34 -3.99
N ARG A 155 -5.77 -9.52 -5.04
CA ARG A 155 -6.78 -8.47 -5.28
C ARG A 155 -8.19 -9.05 -5.43
N ALA A 156 -8.35 -10.15 -6.16
CA ALA A 156 -9.65 -10.80 -6.31
C ALA A 156 -10.19 -11.30 -4.96
N ALA A 157 -9.33 -11.87 -4.10
CA ALA A 157 -9.72 -12.31 -2.76
C ALA A 157 -10.15 -11.13 -1.87
N ILE A 158 -9.39 -10.03 -1.85
CA ILE A 158 -9.73 -8.81 -1.10
C ILE A 158 -11.09 -8.24 -1.53
N LEU A 159 -11.38 -8.25 -2.84
CA LEU A 159 -12.64 -7.71 -3.35
C LEU A 159 -13.84 -8.64 -3.08
N ALA A 160 -13.62 -9.95 -3.02
CA ALA A 160 -14.68 -10.94 -2.92
C ALA A 160 -15.03 -11.33 -1.47
N ASP A 161 -14.08 -11.23 -0.54
CA ASP A 161 -14.25 -11.66 0.85
C ASP A 161 -14.01 -10.52 1.87
N PRO A 162 -15.03 -10.10 2.62
CA PRO A 162 -14.91 -9.04 3.62
C PRO A 162 -13.87 -9.32 4.71
N SER A 163 -13.73 -10.58 5.13
CA SER A 163 -12.78 -10.94 6.20
C SER A 163 -11.33 -10.77 5.74
N THR A 164 -11.04 -11.16 4.50
CA THR A 164 -9.75 -10.94 3.85
C THR A 164 -9.48 -9.44 3.65
N ALA A 165 -10.50 -8.65 3.29
CA ALA A 165 -10.37 -7.20 3.17
C ALA A 165 -10.00 -6.53 4.51
N GLN A 166 -10.66 -6.95 5.61
CA GLN A 166 -10.38 -6.45 6.95
C GLN A 166 -8.95 -6.80 7.39
N ALA A 167 -8.51 -8.05 7.16
CA ALA A 167 -7.14 -8.47 7.47
C ALA A 167 -6.09 -7.69 6.66
N ALA A 168 -6.34 -7.47 5.35
CA ALA A 168 -5.46 -6.67 4.51
C ALA A 168 -5.38 -5.21 4.98
N ARG A 169 -6.51 -4.61 5.38
CA ARG A 169 -6.54 -3.26 5.96
C ARG A 169 -5.72 -3.18 7.24
N ALA A 170 -5.89 -4.13 8.16
CA ALA A 170 -5.15 -4.16 9.42
C ALA A 170 -3.63 -4.24 9.17
N ALA A 171 -3.19 -5.16 8.31
CA ALA A 171 -1.79 -5.30 7.95
C ALA A 171 -1.20 -4.03 7.29
N LEU A 172 -1.97 -3.35 6.44
CA LEU A 172 -1.54 -2.07 5.85
C LEU A 172 -1.43 -0.96 6.90
N LEU A 173 -2.37 -0.89 7.87
CA LEU A 173 -2.31 0.08 8.95
C LEU A 173 -1.09 -0.14 9.86
N ASP A 174 -0.76 -1.38 10.18
CA ASP A 174 0.43 -1.68 10.98
C ASP A 174 1.71 -1.28 10.25
N ARG A 175 1.79 -1.57 8.94
CA ARG A 175 2.91 -1.10 8.12
C ARG A 175 2.99 0.43 8.04
N VAL A 176 1.86 1.14 7.92
CA VAL A 176 1.83 2.62 7.90
C VAL A 176 2.37 3.23 9.19
N LYS A 177 2.19 2.57 10.35
CA LYS A 177 2.75 3.03 11.63
C LYS A 177 4.28 2.96 11.65
N GLU A 178 4.87 1.98 10.95
CA GLU A 178 6.30 1.70 10.96
C GLU A 178 7.06 2.33 9.78
N ASP A 179 6.36 2.70 8.71
CA ASP A 179 6.94 3.22 7.45
C ASP A 179 6.47 4.66 7.15
N PRO A 180 7.27 5.69 7.51
CA PRO A 180 6.94 7.10 7.25
C PRO A 180 6.81 7.44 5.76
N ALA A 181 7.48 6.71 4.87
CA ALA A 181 7.40 6.96 3.43
C ALA A 181 6.03 6.52 2.91
N LEU A 182 5.56 5.34 3.34
CA LEU A 182 4.21 4.84 3.06
C LEU A 182 3.14 5.75 3.67
N GLN A 183 3.35 6.25 4.89
CA GLN A 183 2.43 7.22 5.51
C GLN A 183 2.26 8.47 4.65
N ALA A 184 3.38 9.04 4.14
CA ALA A 184 3.34 10.21 3.28
C ALA A 184 2.70 9.93 1.91
N GLU A 185 2.87 8.72 1.37
CA GLU A 185 2.22 8.29 0.13
C GLU A 185 0.70 8.18 0.30
N LEU A 186 0.24 7.47 1.34
CA LEU A 186 -1.18 7.32 1.63
C LEU A 186 -1.85 8.67 1.89
N ALA A 187 -1.20 9.58 2.62
CA ALA A 187 -1.71 10.93 2.86
C ALA A 187 -1.87 11.72 1.54
N ARG A 188 -0.92 11.58 0.60
CA ARG A 188 -1.01 12.21 -0.73
C ARG A 188 -2.15 11.62 -1.55
N ASP A 189 -2.37 10.32 -1.51
CA ASP A 189 -3.45 9.65 -2.25
C ASP A 189 -4.83 10.03 -1.72
N ILE A 190 -4.99 10.10 -0.39
CA ILE A 190 -6.19 10.63 0.27
C ILE A 190 -6.42 12.08 -0.15
N ALA A 191 -5.39 12.93 -0.12
CA ALA A 191 -5.51 14.34 -0.47
C ALA A 191 -5.90 14.59 -1.95
N ARG A 192 -5.53 13.66 -2.85
CA ARG A 192 -5.85 13.72 -4.28
C ARG A 192 -7.23 13.18 -4.64
N THR A 193 -7.83 12.39 -3.75
CA THR A 193 -9.14 11.78 -3.96
C THR A 193 -10.18 12.54 -3.14
N ASP A 194 -10.98 13.39 -3.79
CA ASP A 194 -11.90 14.31 -3.11
C ASP A 194 -12.91 13.61 -2.19
N GLU A 195 -13.41 12.44 -2.58
CA GLU A 195 -14.32 11.64 -1.76
C GLU A 195 -13.64 11.15 -0.47
N LEU A 196 -12.41 10.63 -0.58
CA LEU A 196 -11.65 10.17 0.58
C LEU A 196 -11.25 11.34 1.49
N LYS A 197 -10.83 12.46 0.92
CA LYS A 197 -10.56 13.69 1.66
C LYS A 197 -11.77 14.15 2.46
N LYS A 198 -12.97 14.12 1.85
CA LYS A 198 -14.22 14.46 2.55
C LYS A 198 -14.55 13.47 3.65
N ALA A 199 -14.43 12.17 3.37
CA ALA A 199 -14.67 11.12 4.36
C ALA A 199 -13.75 11.25 5.58
N VAL A 200 -12.44 11.43 5.36
CA VAL A 200 -11.46 11.66 6.44
C VAL A 200 -11.80 12.92 7.21
N ALA A 201 -12.19 14.01 6.54
CA ALA A 201 -12.58 15.23 7.24
C ALA A 201 -13.85 15.06 8.09
N THR A 202 -14.81 14.25 7.65
CA THR A 202 -15.99 13.91 8.46
C THR A 202 -15.58 13.10 9.68
N GLU A 203 -14.75 12.08 9.50
CA GLU A 203 -14.26 11.24 10.59
C GLU A 203 -13.41 12.03 11.61
N THR A 204 -12.54 12.93 11.13
CA THR A 204 -11.79 13.84 12.00
C THR A 204 -12.71 14.71 12.83
N ARG A 205 -13.81 15.24 12.27
CA ARG A 205 -14.78 16.03 13.04
C ARG A 205 -15.51 15.19 14.08
N ALA A 206 -15.87 13.95 13.76
CA ALA A 206 -16.47 13.03 14.71
C ALA A 206 -15.50 12.74 15.87
N ALA A 207 -14.23 12.42 15.55
CA ALA A 207 -13.19 12.19 16.53
C ALA A 207 -12.93 13.42 17.42
N ASP A 208 -12.89 14.64 16.86
CA ASP A 208 -12.74 15.88 17.61
C ASP A 208 -13.91 16.12 18.58
N ARG A 209 -15.14 15.81 18.15
CA ARG A 209 -16.35 15.90 18.98
C ARG A 209 -16.33 14.91 20.14
N ILE A 210 -15.98 13.65 19.86
CA ILE A 210 -15.79 12.62 20.89
C ILE A 210 -14.69 13.06 21.86
N GLY A 211 -13.58 13.58 21.32
CA GLY A 211 -12.46 14.12 22.10
C GLY A 211 -12.86 15.26 23.02
N TYR A 212 -13.77 16.14 22.59
CA TYR A 212 -14.35 17.18 23.43
C TYR A 212 -15.14 16.61 24.61
N VAL A 213 -16.04 15.65 24.37
CA VAL A 213 -16.82 15.01 25.44
C VAL A 213 -15.90 14.25 26.40
N ARG A 214 -14.91 13.52 25.87
CA ARG A 214 -13.89 12.82 26.66
C ARG A 214 -13.09 13.76 27.55
N GLN A 215 -12.70 14.92 27.02
CA GLN A 215 -11.98 15.93 27.79
C GLN A 215 -12.78 16.43 29.00
N ILE A 216 -14.11 16.55 28.89
CA ILE A 216 -14.98 16.97 29.99
C ILE A 216 -14.95 15.94 31.12
N VAL A 217 -15.01 14.65 30.78
CA VAL A 217 -14.96 13.56 31.77
C VAL A 217 -13.58 13.44 32.40
N GLU A 218 -12.52 13.44 31.59
CA GLU A 218 -11.15 13.23 32.07
C GLU A 218 -10.59 14.41 32.86
N LYS A 219 -10.79 15.65 32.36
CA LYS A 219 -10.22 16.85 32.98
C LYS A 219 -11.19 17.56 33.90
N GLY A 220 -12.48 17.24 33.83
CA GLY A 220 -13.51 17.93 34.60
C GLY A 220 -13.65 19.40 34.25
N GLN A 221 -13.28 19.81 33.03
CA GLN A 221 -13.25 21.21 32.61
C GLN A 221 -14.06 21.42 31.34
N ILE A 222 -14.80 22.53 31.28
CA ILE A 222 -15.48 22.99 30.07
C ILE A 222 -14.89 24.31 29.59
N ARG A 223 -14.99 24.53 28.28
CA ARG A 223 -14.65 25.81 27.65
C ARG A 223 -15.90 26.58 27.32
N THR A 224 -16.02 27.79 27.85
CA THR A 224 -17.15 28.69 27.59
C THR A 224 -17.11 29.26 26.17
N PRO A 225 -18.22 29.84 25.68
CA PRO A 225 -18.26 30.53 24.39
C PRO A 225 -17.26 31.69 24.25
N ALA A 226 -16.87 32.39 25.33
CA ALA A 226 -15.81 33.40 25.28
C ALA A 226 -14.40 32.80 25.32
N GLY A 227 -14.28 31.49 25.47
CA GLY A 227 -13.02 30.76 25.49
C GLY A 227 -12.40 30.61 26.87
N GLN A 228 -13.09 30.98 27.95
CA GLN A 228 -12.65 30.75 29.32
C GLN A 228 -12.76 29.27 29.68
N THR A 229 -11.89 28.77 30.55
CA THR A 229 -11.95 27.39 31.06
C THR A 229 -12.47 27.43 32.48
N LEU A 230 -13.48 26.62 32.78
CA LEU A 230 -14.07 26.51 34.11
C LEU A 230 -14.33 25.06 34.48
N ASP A 231 -14.45 24.80 35.78
CA ASP A 231 -14.73 23.45 36.28
C ASP A 231 -16.15 23.04 35.91
N ALA A 232 -16.25 21.86 35.29
CA ALA A 232 -17.49 21.30 34.81
C ALA A 232 -18.43 20.99 36.01
N PRO A 233 -19.66 21.53 36.02
CA PRO A 233 -20.68 21.14 36.99
C PRO A 233 -20.86 19.62 37.04
N ALA A 234 -21.26 19.09 38.20
CA ALA A 234 -21.41 17.64 38.39
C ALA A 234 -22.42 17.03 37.39
N GLU A 235 -23.52 17.73 37.12
CA GLU A 235 -24.55 17.31 36.16
C GLU A 235 -23.98 17.18 34.74
N LEU A 236 -23.16 18.15 34.32
CA LEU A 236 -22.54 18.15 32.99
C LEU A 236 -21.53 16.99 32.84
N ARG A 237 -20.76 16.70 33.89
CA ARG A 237 -19.84 15.54 33.90
C ARG A 237 -20.59 14.21 33.81
N SER A 238 -21.66 14.04 34.59
CA SER A 238 -22.46 12.82 34.54
C SER A 238 -23.18 12.62 33.20
N GLU A 239 -23.60 13.70 32.54
CA GLU A 239 -24.16 13.63 31.19
C GLU A 239 -23.09 13.27 30.15
N ALA A 240 -21.89 13.85 30.25
CA ALA A 240 -20.75 13.50 29.40
C ALA A 240 -20.33 12.02 29.54
N GLU A 241 -20.29 11.50 30.77
CA GLU A 241 -20.01 10.07 31.06
C GLU A 241 -21.05 9.15 30.41
N ARG A 242 -22.33 9.54 30.45
CA ARG A 242 -23.41 8.76 29.81
C ARG A 242 -23.23 8.68 28.30
N HIS A 243 -22.95 9.81 27.65
CA HIS A 243 -22.72 9.84 26.21
C HIS A 243 -21.47 9.07 25.79
N LEU A 244 -20.38 9.14 26.57
CA LEU A 244 -19.18 8.34 26.29
C LEU A 244 -19.45 6.84 26.46
N SER A 245 -20.19 6.44 27.50
CA SER A 245 -20.56 5.04 27.69
C SER A 245 -21.36 4.51 26.50
N LEU A 246 -22.31 5.29 25.98
CA LEU A 246 -23.08 4.92 24.78
C LEU A 246 -22.18 4.80 23.55
N LEU A 247 -21.20 5.69 23.38
CA LEU A 247 -20.24 5.64 22.27
C LEU A 247 -19.29 4.44 22.38
N ASP A 248 -18.88 4.08 23.60
CA ASP A 248 -17.99 2.94 23.86
C ASP A 248 -18.72 1.59 23.70
N GLU A 249 -20.05 1.56 23.80
CA GLU A 249 -20.90 0.38 23.56
C GLU A 249 -21.17 0.09 22.07
N LEU A 250 -20.82 1.01 21.16
CA LEU A 250 -21.02 0.83 19.72
C LEU A 250 -20.07 -0.24 19.14
N ASP A 251 -20.59 -1.12 18.28
CA ASP A 251 -19.80 -2.15 17.60
C ASP A 251 -18.78 -1.56 16.60
N GLU A 252 -17.67 -2.27 16.37
CA GLU A 252 -16.66 -1.93 15.37
C GLU A 252 -17.27 -1.92 13.95
N GLY A 253 -17.72 -0.76 13.48
CA GLY A 253 -18.33 -0.58 12.16
C GLY A 253 -19.62 0.21 12.15
N GLU A 254 -20.18 0.54 13.31
CA GLU A 254 -21.31 1.47 13.39
C GLU A 254 -20.87 2.92 13.19
N ASP A 255 -21.75 3.73 12.58
CA ASP A 255 -21.47 5.14 12.33
C ASP A 255 -21.53 5.93 13.64
N THR A 256 -20.36 6.21 14.21
CA THR A 256 -20.22 7.01 15.43
C THR A 256 -20.52 8.50 15.21
N GLY A 257 -20.65 8.96 13.96
CA GLY A 257 -20.74 10.37 13.60
C GLY A 257 -22.02 11.05 14.09
N GLU A 258 -23.16 10.38 14.03
CA GLU A 258 -24.44 10.93 14.51
C GLU A 258 -24.43 11.06 16.04
N TRP A 259 -24.05 9.99 16.75
CA TRP A 259 -23.90 9.95 18.20
C TRP A 259 -22.89 10.98 18.72
N ALA A 260 -21.75 11.13 18.04
CA ALA A 260 -20.75 12.15 18.37
C ALA A 260 -21.29 13.56 18.19
N THR A 261 -22.15 13.79 17.19
CA THR A 261 -22.79 15.10 16.96
C THR A 261 -23.79 15.40 18.07
N GLU A 262 -24.66 14.45 18.39
CA GLU A 262 -25.67 14.60 19.44
C GLU A 262 -25.02 14.86 20.82
N ALA A 263 -24.02 14.05 21.18
CA ALA A 263 -23.29 14.23 22.43
C ALA A 263 -22.62 15.62 22.50
N TYR A 264 -21.93 16.03 21.43
CA TYR A 264 -21.28 17.34 21.38
C TYR A 264 -22.27 18.50 21.48
N ASP A 265 -23.36 18.47 20.72
CA ASP A 265 -24.35 19.54 20.72
C ASP A 265 -25.08 19.63 22.07
N THR A 266 -25.40 18.49 22.68
CA THR A 266 -25.97 18.42 24.05
C THR A 266 -25.03 19.04 25.07
N MET A 267 -23.74 18.67 25.05
CA MET A 267 -22.72 19.26 25.92
C MET A 267 -22.57 20.76 25.71
N LYS A 268 -22.51 21.21 24.47
CA LYS A 268 -22.39 22.63 24.14
C LYS A 268 -23.59 23.43 24.63
N ASN A 269 -24.80 22.90 24.50
CA ASN A 269 -26.02 23.54 25.00
C ASN A 269 -26.00 23.64 26.53
N LEU A 270 -25.62 22.57 27.23
CA LEU A 270 -25.48 22.58 28.70
C LEU A 270 -24.42 23.57 29.19
N VAL A 271 -23.31 23.74 28.47
CA VAL A 271 -22.31 24.79 28.77
C VAL A 271 -22.94 26.17 28.66
N VAL A 272 -23.73 26.43 27.62
CA VAL A 272 -24.41 27.72 27.43
C VAL A 272 -25.43 27.97 28.53
N GLU A 273 -26.23 26.97 28.89
CA GLU A 273 -27.20 27.07 29.98
C GLU A 273 -26.52 27.33 31.33
N THR A 274 -25.40 26.65 31.61
CA THR A 274 -24.58 26.87 32.80
C THR A 274 -24.08 28.32 32.86
N VAL A 275 -23.60 28.83 31.73
CA VAL A 275 -23.16 30.23 31.60
C VAL A 275 -24.32 31.19 31.85
N GLU A 276 -25.50 30.91 31.31
CA GLU A 276 -26.67 31.79 31.43
C GLU A 276 -27.28 31.82 32.84
N ALA A 277 -27.25 30.67 33.53
CA ALA A 277 -27.72 30.53 34.90
C ALA A 277 -26.90 31.37 35.89
N ASP A 278 -25.61 31.62 35.62
CA ASP A 278 -24.72 32.43 36.46
C ASP A 278 -24.65 33.90 35.96
N PRO A 279 -25.25 34.87 36.69
CA PRO A 279 -25.21 36.28 36.31
C PRO A 279 -23.79 36.88 36.29
N GLU A 280 -22.91 36.44 37.20
CA GLU A 280 -21.54 36.95 37.27
C GLU A 280 -20.73 36.42 36.08
N LEU A 281 -20.87 35.13 35.78
CA LEU A 281 -20.22 34.50 34.65
C LEU A 281 -20.69 35.13 33.32
N ARG A 282 -21.98 35.45 33.16
CA ARG A 282 -22.47 36.19 31.98
C ARG A 282 -21.78 37.54 31.79
N VAL A 283 -21.55 38.29 32.86
CA VAL A 283 -20.87 39.59 32.78
C VAL A 283 -19.40 39.39 32.42
N GLN A 284 -18.73 38.40 33.02
CA GLN A 284 -17.34 38.05 32.70
C GLN A 284 -17.21 37.61 31.24
N GLU A 285 -18.08 36.74 30.75
CA GLU A 285 -18.14 36.27 29.36
C GLU A 285 -18.32 37.44 28.37
N ARG A 286 -19.23 38.37 28.66
CA ARG A 286 -19.44 39.57 27.82
C ARG A 286 -18.18 40.44 27.77
N ARG A 287 -17.52 40.64 28.91
CA ARG A 287 -16.25 41.39 28.98
C ARG A 287 -15.15 40.69 28.21
N THR A 288 -14.96 39.39 28.41
CA THR A 288 -13.95 38.62 27.68
C THR A 288 -14.21 38.60 26.18
N LYS A 289 -15.46 38.41 25.73
CA LYS A 289 -15.82 38.54 24.31
C LYS A 289 -15.48 39.93 23.78
N PHE A 290 -15.81 40.98 24.52
CA PHE A 290 -15.49 42.35 24.14
C PHE A 290 -13.97 42.57 23.97
N TYR A 291 -13.16 42.18 24.96
CA TYR A 291 -11.70 42.32 24.87
C TYR A 291 -11.09 41.46 23.77
N ASN A 292 -11.53 40.21 23.61
CA ASN A 292 -11.04 39.32 22.56
C ASN A 292 -11.37 39.86 21.17
N SER A 293 -12.59 40.40 20.97
CA SER A 293 -12.98 41.02 19.70
C SER A 293 -12.16 42.27 19.41
N LEU A 294 -11.92 43.13 20.41
CA LEU A 294 -11.05 44.30 20.25
C LEU A 294 -9.61 43.91 19.90
N GLN A 295 -9.02 42.97 20.63
CA GLN A 295 -7.66 42.52 20.38
C GLN A 295 -7.49 41.93 18.98
N ARG A 296 -8.47 41.13 18.52
CA ARG A 296 -8.47 40.61 17.14
C ARG A 296 -8.60 41.72 16.11
N ALA A 297 -9.51 42.66 16.32
CA ALA A 297 -9.67 43.80 15.42
C ALA A 297 -8.39 44.63 15.33
N THR A 298 -7.78 44.98 16.47
CA THR A 298 -6.50 45.70 16.51
C THR A 298 -5.42 44.97 15.74
N LYS A 299 -5.26 43.66 15.96
CA LYS A 299 -4.26 42.87 15.25
C LYS A 299 -4.48 42.87 13.73
N VAL A 300 -5.73 42.76 13.27
CA VAL A 300 -6.06 42.84 11.84
C VAL A 300 -5.67 44.21 11.26
N PHE A 301 -5.88 45.30 12.00
CA PHE A 301 -5.47 46.65 11.56
C PHE A 301 -3.97 46.88 11.63
N GLU A 302 -3.24 46.22 12.53
CA GLU A 302 -1.77 46.26 12.56
C GLU A 302 -1.15 45.46 11.41
N GLU A 303 -1.79 44.37 10.98
CA GLU A 303 -1.36 43.55 9.84
C GLU A 303 -1.72 44.16 8.48
N LEU A 304 -2.65 45.12 8.46
CA LEU A 304 -2.99 45.90 7.26
C LEU A 304 -1.83 46.86 6.92
N THR A 305 -0.89 46.37 6.12
CA THR A 305 0.14 47.17 5.47
C THR A 305 -0.40 47.71 4.14
N PHE A 306 -0.30 49.01 3.93
CA PHE A 306 -0.72 49.68 2.69
C PHE A 306 0.50 49.99 1.79
N ASP A 307 1.47 49.08 1.79
CA ASP A 307 2.56 49.13 0.81
C ASP A 307 1.92 48.91 -0.58
N ASP A 308 2.20 49.82 -1.53
CA ASP A 308 1.54 49.87 -2.85
C ASP A 308 0.02 50.15 -2.81
N ALA A 309 -0.42 51.05 -1.90
CA ALA A 309 -1.81 51.46 -1.77
C ALA A 309 -2.50 51.87 -3.09
N ASP A 310 -1.76 52.43 -4.06
CA ASP A 310 -2.29 52.84 -5.36
C ASP A 310 -2.80 51.65 -6.21
N ASP A 311 -2.26 50.45 -6.00
CA ASP A 311 -2.64 49.23 -6.74
C ASP A 311 -3.89 48.54 -6.17
N ILE A 312 -4.22 48.81 -4.90
CA ILE A 312 -5.35 48.21 -4.17
C ILE A 312 -6.45 49.21 -3.81
N TYR A 313 -6.26 50.49 -4.10
CA TYR A 313 -7.21 51.54 -3.73
C TYR A 313 -8.55 51.37 -4.48
N GLU A 314 -9.63 51.24 -3.71
CA GLU A 314 -11.01 51.37 -4.19
C GLU A 314 -11.69 52.56 -3.50
N ASP A 315 -12.55 53.28 -4.23
CA ASP A 315 -13.17 54.53 -3.77
C ASP A 315 -13.99 54.38 -2.46
N ASP A 316 -14.48 53.17 -2.15
CA ASP A 316 -15.27 52.89 -0.95
C ASP A 316 -14.42 52.47 0.27
N MET A 317 -13.13 52.15 0.10
CA MET A 317 -12.27 51.70 1.21
C MET A 317 -12.14 52.76 2.30
N VAL A 318 -11.94 54.02 1.90
CA VAL A 318 -11.87 55.15 2.85
C VAL A 318 -13.19 55.32 3.58
N GLN A 319 -14.31 55.27 2.85
CA GLN A 319 -15.65 55.38 3.43
C GLN A 319 -15.92 54.27 4.47
N ARG A 320 -15.50 53.02 4.20
CA ARG A 320 -15.63 51.90 5.16
C ARG A 320 -14.82 52.11 6.44
N LEU A 321 -13.62 52.68 6.33
CA LEU A 321 -12.79 53.01 7.49
C LEU A 321 -13.40 54.14 8.32
N GLU A 322 -13.99 55.15 7.67
CA GLU A 322 -14.70 56.24 8.35
C GLU A 322 -15.97 55.76 9.06
N GLU A 323 -16.78 54.90 8.42
CA GLU A 323 -17.95 54.24 9.04
C GLU A 323 -17.54 53.46 10.30
N LEU A 324 -16.42 52.73 10.23
CA LEU A 324 -15.87 52.01 11.38
C LEU A 324 -15.39 52.94 12.48
N GLN A 325 -14.67 54.02 12.14
CA GLN A 325 -14.22 55.02 13.10
C GLN A 325 -15.42 55.63 13.86
N GLN A 326 -16.52 55.93 13.16
CA GLN A 326 -17.73 56.46 13.78
C GLN A 326 -18.40 55.45 14.72
N ALA A 327 -18.46 54.17 14.33
CA ALA A 327 -18.98 53.10 15.18
C ALA A 327 -18.13 52.94 16.46
N ILE A 328 -16.80 52.94 16.34
CA ILE A 328 -15.87 52.87 17.48
C ILE A 328 -16.06 54.10 18.40
N GLY A 329 -16.17 55.30 17.83
CA GLY A 329 -16.43 56.53 18.60
C GLY A 329 -17.74 56.47 19.40
N SER A 330 -18.78 55.88 18.82
CA SER A 330 -20.06 55.64 19.49
C SER A 330 -19.91 54.67 20.67
N CYS A 331 -19.19 53.56 20.48
CA CYS A 331 -18.89 52.60 21.55
C CYS A 331 -18.08 53.24 22.69
N ILE A 332 -17.06 54.04 22.38
CA ILE A 332 -16.25 54.75 23.38
C ILE A 332 -17.14 55.69 24.21
N THR A 333 -18.04 56.42 23.56
CA THR A 333 -18.97 57.34 24.23
C THR A 333 -19.90 56.59 25.18
N ALA A 334 -20.45 55.45 24.74
CA ALA A 334 -21.30 54.59 25.58
C ALA A 334 -20.55 53.99 26.78
N LEU A 335 -19.29 53.60 26.62
CA LEU A 335 -18.47 53.09 27.73
C LEU A 335 -18.11 54.19 28.73
N ARG A 336 -17.80 55.39 28.25
CA ARG A 336 -17.51 56.55 29.11
C ARG A 336 -18.73 56.99 29.90
N SER A 337 -19.93 56.92 29.34
CA SER A 337 -21.16 57.24 30.06
C SER A 337 -21.55 56.19 31.10
N ALA A 338 -21.14 54.94 30.91
CA ALA A 338 -21.33 53.83 31.85
C ALA A 338 -20.26 53.75 32.95
N ALA A 339 -19.15 54.49 32.83
CA ALA A 339 -18.11 54.52 33.86
C ALA A 339 -18.67 55.12 35.17
N PRO A 340 -18.33 54.55 36.35
CA PRO A 340 -18.74 55.13 37.62
C PRO A 340 -18.20 56.56 37.71
N ARG A 341 -19.10 57.54 37.90
CA ARG A 341 -18.72 58.92 38.18
C ARG A 341 -17.90 58.91 39.46
N GLN A 342 -16.60 59.17 39.34
CA GLN A 342 -15.76 59.48 40.50
C GLN A 342 -16.11 60.85 41.05
#